data_AF-A0A4Q0VXK7-F1
#
_entry.id   AF-A0A4Q0VXK7-F1
#
_cell.length_a   1.000
_cell.length_b   1.000
_cell.length_c   1.000
_cell.angle_alpha   90.00
_cell.angle_beta   90.00
_cell.angle_gamma   90.00
#
_symmetry.space_group_name_H-M   'P 1'
#
loop_
_entity.id
_entity.type
_entity.pdbx_description
1 polymer ?
#
loop_
_entity_poly.entity_id
_entity_poly.type
_entity_poly.pdbx_seq_one_letter_code
_entity_poly.pdbx_strand_id
1 'polypeptide(L)'
;MKYFYKFFISSIIMFLLFLTACSTSPVESSLAGKINPINDFDIKNYEQYAATLQNENGYSEKEASKYAFEVELLKVALINHAMELGIAITDEDAKKQANEGREMFETGKLSNEEKKGIEETIVDLGITEEQFWNEYVVQTGAKMQLMIERLQDYQKKHYPEMKWDDFANEIVENFIIKETEKINKFKELISLD
;
A
#
# COMPACT_ATOMS: atom_id res chain seq x y z
N MET A 1 7.06 14.86 -10.89
CA MET A 1 7.64 13.84 -9.98
C MET A 1 8.44 14.42 -8.80
N LYS A 2 9.32 15.42 -8.94
CA LYS A 2 10.19 15.92 -7.83
C LYS A 2 9.54 16.44 -6.54
N TYR A 3 8.23 16.73 -6.51
CA TYR A 3 7.55 17.27 -5.32
C TYR A 3 6.68 16.26 -4.57
N PHE A 4 6.40 15.09 -5.15
CA PHE A 4 5.44 14.13 -4.60
C PHE A 4 6.03 13.26 -3.48
N TYR A 5 7.32 12.92 -3.54
CA TYR A 5 7.99 12.07 -2.56
C TYR A 5 8.02 12.65 -1.13
N LYS A 6 8.08 13.98 -0.99
CA LYS A 6 8.18 14.65 0.32
C LYS A 6 6.92 14.55 1.18
N PHE A 7 5.74 14.43 0.57
CA PHE A 7 4.46 14.31 1.30
C PHE A 7 4.11 12.84 1.59
N PHE A 8 4.79 11.92 0.90
CA PHE A 8 4.42 10.52 0.70
C PHE A 8 4.78 9.64 1.90
N ILE A 9 6.01 9.76 2.43
CA ILE A 9 6.53 8.85 3.47
C ILE A 9 5.83 9.05 4.82
N SER A 10 5.38 10.27 5.12
CA SER A 10 4.70 10.57 6.39
C SER A 10 3.18 10.29 6.36
N SER A 11 2.56 10.15 5.18
CA SER A 11 1.10 10.13 5.06
C SER A 11 0.53 8.79 4.58
N ILE A 12 1.30 7.95 3.86
CA ILE A 12 0.80 6.68 3.30
C ILE A 12 0.56 5.61 4.35
N ILE A 13 1.36 5.60 5.42
CA ILE A 13 1.16 4.65 6.52
C ILE A 13 -0.22 4.88 7.19
N MET A 14 -0.81 6.07 7.00
CA MET A 14 -2.05 6.49 7.64
C MET A 14 -3.26 6.51 6.66
N PHE A 15 -3.05 6.52 5.34
CA PHE A 15 -4.11 6.78 4.34
C PHE A 15 -4.67 5.58 3.56
N LEU A 16 -4.31 4.34 3.90
CA LEU A 16 -4.81 3.12 3.21
C LEU A 16 -6.21 2.66 3.68
N LEU A 17 -6.99 3.52 4.31
CA LEU A 17 -8.26 3.15 4.97
C LEU A 17 -9.38 4.12 4.60
N PHE A 18 -9.55 4.47 3.34
CA PHE A 18 -10.68 5.29 2.91
C PHE A 18 -11.51 4.49 1.93
N LEU A 19 -12.63 3.99 2.44
CA LEU A 19 -13.57 3.15 1.73
C LEU A 19 -14.87 3.89 1.46
N THR A 20 -15.44 3.61 0.29
CA THR A 20 -16.87 3.72 0.04
C THR A 20 -17.25 2.45 -0.71
N ALA A 21 -18.05 1.59 -0.11
CA ALA A 21 -18.46 0.33 -0.72
C ALA A 21 -19.86 0.41 -1.32
N CYS A 22 -19.99 -0.11 -2.54
CA CYS A 22 -21.19 -0.76 -3.02
C CYS A 22 -20.90 -2.25 -3.21
N SER A 23 -21.88 -3.06 -2.80
CA SER A 23 -22.05 -4.51 -2.99
C SER A 23 -21.55 -5.43 -1.88
N THR A 24 -22.45 -6.32 -1.47
CA THR A 24 -22.37 -7.30 -0.38
C THR A 24 -22.28 -8.69 -1.00
N SER A 25 -21.35 -9.53 -0.56
CA SER A 25 -21.36 -10.98 -0.85
C SER A 25 -20.92 -11.79 0.37
N PRO A 26 -21.48 -13.00 0.58
CA PRO A 26 -21.43 -13.69 1.86
C PRO A 26 -20.15 -14.50 2.08
N VAL A 27 -19.90 -14.69 3.38
CA VAL A 27 -18.70 -15.19 4.05
C VAL A 27 -18.51 -16.70 3.90
N GLU A 28 -17.49 -17.11 3.14
CA GLU A 28 -16.60 -18.24 3.46
C GLU A 28 -15.48 -18.29 2.39
N SER A 29 -14.25 -17.91 2.76
CA SER A 29 -13.05 -18.24 1.95
C SER A 29 -11.80 -18.00 2.77
N SER A 30 -10.83 -18.93 2.69
CA SER A 30 -9.54 -18.79 3.35
C SER A 30 -8.90 -17.45 2.98
N LEU A 31 -8.44 -16.70 3.97
CA LEU A 31 -7.89 -15.35 3.78
C LEU A 31 -6.76 -15.29 2.74
N ALA A 32 -6.03 -16.40 2.54
CA ALA A 32 -4.99 -16.53 1.52
C ALA A 32 -5.47 -16.23 0.09
N GLY A 33 -6.74 -16.46 -0.23
CA GLY A 33 -7.33 -16.12 -1.54
C GLY A 33 -7.82 -14.68 -1.65
N LYS A 34 -7.82 -13.93 -0.54
CA LYS A 34 -8.26 -12.53 -0.45
C LYS A 34 -7.09 -11.55 -0.31
N ILE A 35 -5.88 -12.06 -0.07
CA ILE A 35 -4.67 -11.26 0.09
C ILE A 35 -3.94 -11.18 -1.26
N ASN A 36 -3.80 -9.98 -1.80
CA ASN A 36 -2.93 -9.73 -2.94
C ASN A 36 -1.45 -9.88 -2.52
N PRO A 37 -0.58 -10.48 -3.35
CA PRO A 37 0.86 -10.47 -3.08
C PRO A 37 1.39 -9.04 -2.93
N ILE A 38 2.19 -8.79 -1.89
CA ILE A 38 2.70 -7.45 -1.56
C ILE A 38 3.60 -6.84 -2.64
N ASN A 39 4.13 -7.67 -3.53
CA ASN A 39 4.99 -7.28 -4.65
C ASN A 39 4.23 -7.23 -5.99
N ASP A 40 2.90 -7.21 -5.94
CA ASP A 40 2.03 -7.10 -7.10
C ASP A 40 1.12 -5.88 -7.05
N PHE A 41 0.67 -5.46 -8.23
CA PHE A 41 -0.31 -4.39 -8.35
C PHE A 41 -1.64 -4.84 -7.75
N ASP A 42 -2.30 -3.95 -7.03
CA ASP A 42 -3.59 -4.19 -6.40
C ASP A 42 -4.61 -3.17 -6.92
N ILE A 43 -5.54 -3.66 -7.75
CA ILE A 43 -6.61 -2.85 -8.35
C ILE A 43 -7.44 -2.18 -7.26
N LYS A 44 -7.73 -2.89 -6.17
CA LYS A 44 -8.60 -2.37 -5.12
C LYS A 44 -7.90 -1.22 -4.37
N ASN A 45 -6.62 -1.37 -4.05
CA ASN A 45 -5.83 -0.27 -3.46
C ASN A 45 -5.77 0.94 -4.41
N TYR A 46 -5.60 0.70 -5.71
CA TYR A 46 -5.60 1.75 -6.73
C TYR A 46 -6.94 2.50 -6.79
N GLU A 47 -8.05 1.77 -6.92
CA GLU A 47 -9.41 2.33 -7.03
C GLU A 47 -9.77 3.16 -5.80
N GLN A 48 -9.41 2.67 -4.61
CA GLN A 48 -9.62 3.38 -3.35
C GLN A 48 -8.84 4.69 -3.32
N TYR A 49 -7.54 4.65 -3.60
CA TYR A 49 -6.73 5.84 -3.53
C TYR A 49 -7.13 6.87 -4.61
N ALA A 50 -7.53 6.40 -5.79
CA ALA A 50 -8.13 7.27 -6.81
C ALA A 50 -9.43 7.92 -6.30
N ALA A 51 -10.32 7.15 -5.68
CA ALA A 51 -11.56 7.68 -5.11
C ALA A 51 -11.30 8.71 -3.99
N THR A 52 -10.32 8.48 -3.10
CA THR A 52 -9.91 9.46 -2.08
C THR A 52 -9.41 10.74 -2.72
N LEU A 53 -8.50 10.65 -3.70
CA LEU A 53 -7.98 11.82 -4.40
C LEU A 53 -9.10 12.64 -5.07
N GLN A 54 -10.08 11.96 -5.67
CA GLN A 54 -11.21 12.62 -6.30
C GLN A 54 -12.16 13.26 -5.27
N ASN A 55 -12.61 12.49 -4.27
CA ASN A 55 -13.70 12.87 -3.38
C ASN A 55 -13.25 13.79 -2.24
N GLU A 56 -12.03 13.61 -1.74
CA GLU A 56 -11.54 14.31 -0.55
C GLU A 56 -10.54 15.41 -0.91
N ASN A 57 -9.76 15.22 -1.98
CA ASN A 57 -8.71 16.16 -2.38
C ASN A 57 -9.10 17.02 -3.59
N GLY A 58 -10.26 16.76 -4.20
CA GLY A 58 -10.82 17.57 -5.28
C GLY A 58 -10.10 17.44 -6.62
N TYR A 59 -9.34 16.37 -6.84
CA TYR A 59 -8.74 16.07 -8.15
C TYR A 59 -9.79 15.65 -9.17
N SER A 60 -9.55 15.91 -10.46
CA SER A 60 -10.35 15.29 -11.51
C SER A 60 -10.12 13.78 -11.55
N GLU A 61 -11.09 13.01 -12.05
CA GLU A 61 -10.99 11.55 -12.21
C GLU A 61 -9.69 11.13 -12.94
N LYS A 62 -9.33 11.85 -14.01
CA LYS A 62 -8.09 11.59 -14.76
C LYS A 62 -6.82 11.85 -13.94
N GLU A 63 -6.80 12.94 -13.16
CA GLU A 63 -5.66 13.25 -12.30
C GLU A 63 -5.55 12.25 -11.16
N ALA A 64 -6.66 11.94 -10.50
CA ALA A 64 -6.74 10.95 -9.43
C ALA A 64 -6.28 9.57 -9.91
N SER A 65 -6.77 9.11 -11.05
CA SER A 65 -6.38 7.85 -11.69
C SER A 65 -4.89 7.80 -12.00
N LYS A 66 -4.33 8.88 -12.55
CA LYS A 66 -2.90 8.95 -12.86
C LYS A 66 -2.05 8.90 -11.59
N TYR A 67 -2.39 9.71 -10.59
CA TYR A 67 -1.64 9.74 -9.34
C TYR A 67 -1.73 8.41 -8.62
N ALA A 68 -2.91 7.79 -8.52
CA ALA A 68 -3.06 6.48 -7.89
C ALA A 68 -2.22 5.40 -8.58
N PHE A 69 -2.12 5.43 -9.91
CA PHE A 69 -1.22 4.53 -10.63
C PHE A 69 0.25 4.79 -10.28
N GLU A 70 0.69 6.06 -10.24
CA GLU A 70 2.08 6.42 -9.89
C GLU A 70 2.43 5.95 -8.46
N VAL A 71 1.48 6.04 -7.53
CA VAL A 71 1.61 5.55 -6.16
C VAL A 71 1.75 4.03 -6.10
N GLU A 72 0.87 3.32 -6.80
CA GLU A 72 0.88 1.87 -6.83
C GLU A 72 2.16 1.35 -7.50
N LEU A 73 2.60 1.98 -8.58
CA LEU A 73 3.86 1.69 -9.25
C LEU A 73 5.06 1.88 -8.31
N LEU A 74 5.12 2.99 -7.59
CA LEU A 74 6.18 3.24 -6.61
C LEU A 74 6.20 2.17 -5.53
N LYS A 75 5.04 1.85 -4.94
CA LYS A 75 4.91 0.81 -3.91
C LYS A 75 5.45 -0.52 -4.42
N VAL A 76 4.94 -1.00 -5.55
CA VAL A 76 5.33 -2.29 -6.12
C VAL A 76 6.82 -2.32 -6.47
N ALA A 77 7.36 -1.25 -7.04
CA ALA A 77 8.78 -1.15 -7.39
C ALA A 77 9.69 -1.24 -6.15
N LEU A 78 9.36 -0.50 -5.08
CA LEU A 78 10.13 -0.52 -3.83
C LEU A 78 10.10 -1.90 -3.16
N ILE A 79 8.94 -2.55 -3.11
CA ILE A 79 8.80 -3.88 -2.51
C ILE A 79 9.57 -4.93 -3.32
N ASN A 80 9.44 -4.93 -4.65
CA ASN A 80 10.21 -5.85 -5.49
C ASN A 80 11.70 -5.65 -5.31
N HIS A 81 12.18 -4.40 -5.25
CA HIS A 81 13.59 -4.14 -5.05
C HIS A 81 14.08 -4.56 -3.65
N ALA A 82 13.29 -4.33 -2.59
CA ALA A 82 13.60 -4.83 -1.26
C ALA A 82 13.76 -6.36 -1.26
N MET A 83 12.86 -7.06 -1.95
CA MET A 83 12.94 -8.52 -2.12
C MET A 83 14.16 -8.97 -2.94
N GLU A 84 14.50 -8.27 -4.03
CA GLU A 84 15.72 -8.52 -4.82
C GLU A 84 16.99 -8.41 -3.97
N LEU A 85 17.01 -7.49 -2.99
CA LEU A 85 18.10 -7.31 -2.04
C LEU A 85 18.10 -8.33 -0.88
N GLY A 86 17.14 -9.26 -0.85
CA GLY A 86 17.01 -10.25 0.21
C GLY A 86 16.49 -9.69 1.53
N ILE A 87 15.85 -8.50 1.52
CA ILE A 87 15.16 -7.95 2.69
C ILE A 87 13.89 -8.78 2.91
N ALA A 88 13.85 -9.52 4.00
CA ALA A 88 12.68 -10.31 4.40
C ALA A 88 12.17 -9.83 5.77
N ILE A 89 10.85 -9.79 5.92
CA ILE A 89 10.18 -9.41 7.17
C ILE A 89 9.57 -10.65 7.79
N THR A 90 9.85 -10.86 9.07
CA THR A 90 9.30 -11.99 9.81
C THR A 90 7.83 -11.75 10.16
N ASP A 91 7.07 -12.82 10.35
CA ASP A 91 5.68 -12.70 10.84
C ASP A 91 5.61 -12.07 12.23
N GLU A 92 6.66 -12.23 13.07
CA GLU A 92 6.71 -11.65 14.41
C GLU A 92 6.87 -10.12 14.36
N ASP A 93 7.78 -9.61 13.53
CA ASP A 93 7.94 -8.17 13.32
C ASP A 93 6.66 -7.54 12.76
N ALA A 94 6.04 -8.20 11.79
CA ALA A 94 4.80 -7.74 11.18
C ALA A 94 3.62 -7.78 12.17
N LYS A 95 3.53 -8.78 13.05
CA LYS A 95 2.54 -8.82 14.13
C LYS A 95 2.73 -7.71 15.14
N LYS A 96 3.99 -7.39 15.49
CA LYS A 96 4.28 -6.26 16.38
C LYS A 96 3.78 -4.95 15.76
N GLN A 97 4.10 -4.70 14.49
CA GLN A 97 3.61 -3.51 13.77
C GLN A 97 2.08 -3.47 13.67
N ALA A 98 1.44 -4.62 13.40
CA ALA A 98 -0.02 -4.72 13.36
C ALA A 98 -0.67 -4.40 14.72
N ASN A 99 -0.07 -4.85 15.81
CA ASN A 99 -0.55 -4.57 17.17
C ASN A 99 -0.44 -3.09 17.54
N GLU A 100 0.60 -2.39 17.08
CA GLU A 100 0.71 -0.94 17.26
C GLU A 100 -0.45 -0.21 16.54
N GLY A 101 -0.80 -0.66 15.32
CA GLY A 101 -1.99 -0.20 14.60
C GLY A 101 -3.30 -0.46 15.35
N ARG A 102 -3.45 -1.68 15.87
CA ARG A 102 -4.61 -2.09 16.66
C ARG A 102 -4.76 -1.28 17.94
N GLU A 103 -3.67 -1.00 18.65
CA GLU A 103 -3.70 -0.16 19.85
C GLU A 103 -4.19 1.25 19.53
N MET A 104 -3.75 1.84 18.41
CA MET A 104 -4.24 3.16 17.99
C MET A 104 -5.75 3.15 17.68
N PHE A 105 -6.25 2.07 17.07
CA PHE A 105 -7.68 1.86 16.82
C PHE A 105 -8.47 1.77 18.14
N GLU A 106 -8.07 0.87 19.04
CA GLU A 106 -8.77 0.61 20.32
C GLU A 106 -8.72 1.80 21.28
N THR A 107 -7.60 2.53 21.32
CA THR A 107 -7.44 3.73 22.17
C THR A 107 -8.10 4.98 21.60
N GLY A 108 -8.67 4.89 20.40
CA GLY A 108 -9.37 5.98 19.74
C GLY A 108 -8.47 7.12 19.27
N LYS A 109 -7.18 6.83 19.01
CA LYS A 109 -6.21 7.78 18.46
C LYS A 109 -6.37 7.97 16.94
N LEU A 110 -7.04 7.05 16.27
CA LEU A 110 -7.45 7.20 14.87
C LEU A 110 -8.66 8.14 14.74
N SER A 111 -8.68 8.92 13.67
CA SER A 111 -9.83 9.71 13.24
C SER A 111 -11.04 8.83 12.95
N ASN A 112 -12.23 9.44 12.86
CA ASN A 112 -13.45 8.70 12.57
C ASN A 112 -13.40 8.10 11.15
N GLU A 113 -12.77 8.81 10.22
CA GLU A 113 -12.63 8.39 8.84
C GLU A 113 -11.70 7.16 8.74
N GLU A 114 -10.56 7.16 9.43
CA GLU A 114 -9.65 6.00 9.48
C GLU A 114 -10.33 4.76 10.09
N LYS A 115 -11.11 4.93 11.16
CA LYS A 115 -11.86 3.83 11.78
C LYS A 115 -12.91 3.25 10.83
N LYS A 116 -13.66 4.13 10.17
CA LYS A 116 -14.68 3.72 9.21
C LYS A 116 -14.06 2.90 8.07
N GLY A 117 -12.87 3.28 7.58
CA GLY A 117 -12.15 2.49 6.60
C GLY A 117 -11.72 1.11 7.05
N ILE A 118 -11.32 0.96 8.32
CA ILE A 118 -11.01 -0.36 8.88
C ILE A 118 -12.26 -1.22 8.90
N GLU A 119 -13.36 -0.69 9.44
CA GLU A 119 -14.65 -1.40 9.54
C GLU A 119 -15.18 -1.81 8.16
N GLU A 120 -15.13 -0.91 7.18
CA GLU A 120 -15.56 -1.21 5.81
C GLU A 120 -14.64 -2.25 5.16
N THR A 121 -13.34 -2.28 5.49
CA THR A 121 -12.41 -3.29 4.95
C THR A 121 -12.74 -4.66 5.49
N ILE A 122 -13.02 -4.74 6.80
CA ILE A 122 -13.45 -5.95 7.49
C ILE A 122 -14.75 -6.49 6.86
N VAL A 123 -15.72 -5.61 6.60
CA VAL A 123 -17.00 -5.96 5.98
C VAL A 123 -16.82 -6.45 4.55
N ASP A 124 -16.07 -5.72 3.72
CA ASP A 124 -15.86 -6.04 2.31
C ASP A 124 -15.11 -7.37 2.14
N LEU A 125 -14.09 -7.59 2.97
CA LEU A 125 -13.37 -8.87 2.99
C LEU A 125 -14.20 -9.99 3.64
N GLY A 126 -15.29 -9.68 4.36
CA GLY A 126 -16.09 -10.66 5.08
C GLY A 126 -15.25 -11.43 6.11
N ILE A 127 -14.43 -10.72 6.88
CA ILE A 127 -13.54 -11.27 7.91
C ILE A 127 -13.90 -10.73 9.28
N THR A 128 -13.38 -11.33 10.35
CA THR A 128 -13.50 -10.74 11.70
C THR A 128 -12.44 -9.67 11.93
N GLU A 129 -12.66 -8.78 12.90
CA GLU A 129 -11.64 -7.83 13.35
C GLU A 129 -10.35 -8.54 13.81
N GLU A 130 -10.49 -9.71 14.45
CA GLU A 130 -9.33 -10.52 14.86
C GLU A 130 -8.53 -11.00 13.64
N GLN A 131 -9.21 -11.52 12.60
CA GLN A 131 -8.56 -11.93 11.34
C GLN A 131 -7.95 -10.73 10.61
N PHE A 132 -8.58 -9.56 10.69
CA PHE A 132 -8.03 -8.34 10.12
C PHE A 132 -6.67 -7.99 10.74
N TRP A 133 -6.59 -7.91 12.07
CA TRP A 133 -5.34 -7.53 12.75
C TRP A 133 -4.28 -8.62 12.75
N ASN A 134 -4.67 -9.89 12.94
CA ASN A 134 -3.72 -10.98 13.14
C ASN A 134 -3.23 -11.62 11.83
N GLU A 135 -3.97 -11.46 10.74
CA GLU A 135 -3.66 -12.10 9.46
C GLU A 135 -3.59 -11.07 8.33
N TYR A 136 -4.65 -10.30 8.06
CA TYR A 136 -4.69 -9.39 6.91
C TYR A 136 -3.62 -8.30 7.00
N VAL A 137 -3.61 -7.52 8.08
CA VAL A 137 -2.64 -6.42 8.28
C VAL A 137 -1.21 -6.95 8.34
N VAL A 138 -1.01 -8.10 8.99
CA VAL A 138 0.30 -8.77 9.09
C VAL A 138 0.84 -9.12 7.71
N GLN A 139 0.02 -9.73 6.86
CA GLN A 139 0.47 -10.20 5.54
C GLN A 139 0.49 -9.10 4.48
N THR A 140 -0.17 -7.97 4.72
CA THR A 140 -0.25 -6.83 3.79
C THR A 140 0.51 -5.62 4.33
N GLY A 141 -0.20 -4.66 4.95
CA GLY A 141 0.29 -3.35 5.35
C GLY A 141 1.57 -3.39 6.18
N ALA A 142 1.62 -4.25 7.21
CA ALA A 142 2.74 -4.32 8.13
C ALA A 142 4.03 -4.80 7.44
N LYS A 143 3.96 -5.87 6.64
CA LYS A 143 5.12 -6.37 5.88
C LYS A 143 5.60 -5.36 4.85
N MET A 144 4.67 -4.73 4.11
CA MET A 144 5.02 -3.71 3.13
C MET A 144 5.75 -2.53 3.77
N GLN A 145 5.19 -1.98 4.86
CA GLN A 145 5.78 -0.85 5.58
C GLN A 145 7.18 -1.19 6.07
N LEU A 146 7.34 -2.31 6.77
CA LEU A 146 8.63 -2.73 7.30
C LEU A 146 9.66 -2.98 6.19
N MET A 147 9.27 -3.55 5.05
CA MET A 147 10.18 -3.72 3.91
C MET A 147 10.71 -2.37 3.40
N ILE A 148 9.85 -1.36 3.27
CA ILE A 148 10.23 -0.02 2.82
C ILE A 148 11.15 0.66 3.84
N GLU A 149 10.85 0.54 5.14
CA GLU A 149 11.71 1.07 6.20
C GLU A 149 13.11 0.43 6.18
N ARG A 150 13.18 -0.90 6.03
CA ARG A 150 14.47 -1.60 5.90
C ARG A 150 15.21 -1.22 4.63
N LEU A 151 14.50 -0.95 3.54
CA LEU A 151 15.09 -0.45 2.31
C LEU A 151 15.66 0.98 2.48
N GLN A 152 15.00 1.84 3.25
CA GLN A 152 15.53 3.15 3.62
C GLN A 152 16.79 3.03 4.47
N ASP A 153 16.82 2.13 5.43
CA ASP A 153 18.01 1.88 6.25
C ASP A 153 19.17 1.31 5.42
N TYR A 154 18.87 0.41 4.47
CA TYR A 154 19.83 -0.06 3.49
C TYR A 154 20.40 1.10 2.67
N GLN A 155 19.55 1.98 2.14
CA GLN A 155 19.97 3.15 1.38
C GLN A 155 20.88 4.07 2.20
N LYS A 156 20.49 4.41 3.43
CA LYS A 156 21.31 5.26 4.33
C LYS A 156 22.68 4.65 4.60
N LYS A 157 22.77 3.33 4.72
CA LYS A 157 24.02 2.61 5.01
C LYS A 157 24.93 2.49 3.79
N HIS A 158 24.37 2.21 2.62
CA HIS A 158 25.13 1.85 1.43
C HIS A 158 25.32 3.02 0.45
N TYR A 159 24.42 4.00 0.47
CA TYR A 159 24.40 5.16 -0.43
C TYR A 159 24.12 6.47 0.36
N PRO A 160 24.87 6.79 1.42
CA PRO A 160 24.55 7.90 2.33
C PRO A 160 24.47 9.28 1.67
N GLU A 161 25.19 9.48 0.56
CA GLU A 161 25.19 10.75 -0.19
C GLU A 161 24.01 10.89 -1.16
N MET A 162 23.33 9.79 -1.47
CA MET A 162 22.14 9.80 -2.31
C MET A 162 20.92 10.13 -1.45
N LYS A 163 20.05 11.02 -1.94
CA LYS A 163 18.78 11.29 -1.27
C LYS A 163 17.83 10.13 -1.52
N TRP A 164 16.98 9.83 -0.54
CA TRP A 164 15.96 8.79 -0.67
C TRP A 164 15.12 8.96 -1.94
N ASP A 165 14.68 10.17 -2.26
CA ASP A 165 13.86 10.44 -3.45
C ASP A 165 14.59 10.08 -4.74
N ASP A 166 15.90 10.34 -4.83
CA ASP A 166 16.71 10.01 -6.00
C ASP A 166 16.89 8.48 -6.10
N PHE A 167 17.16 7.82 -4.98
CA PHE A 167 17.26 6.35 -4.90
C PHE A 167 15.95 5.65 -5.28
N ALA A 168 14.81 6.14 -4.77
CA ALA A 168 13.49 5.61 -5.09
C ALA A 168 13.14 5.81 -6.58
N ASN A 169 13.50 6.95 -7.17
CA ASN A 169 13.32 7.18 -8.60
C ASN A 169 14.14 6.19 -9.45
N GLU A 170 15.41 5.96 -9.10
CA GLU A 170 16.24 4.98 -9.80
C GLU A 170 15.65 3.56 -9.72
N ILE A 171 15.09 3.18 -8.57
CA ILE A 171 14.38 1.90 -8.42
C ILE A 171 13.17 1.82 -9.35
N VAL A 172 12.33 2.86 -9.37
CA VAL A 172 11.14 2.89 -10.22
C VAL A 172 11.50 2.87 -11.70
N GLU A 173 12.50 3.64 -12.14
CA GLU A 173 12.95 3.65 -13.54
C GLU A 173 13.44 2.26 -13.97
N ASN A 174 14.24 1.60 -13.13
CA ASN A 174 14.70 0.24 -13.40
C ASN A 174 13.54 -0.77 -13.40
N PHE A 175 12.57 -0.62 -12.50
CA PHE A 175 11.38 -1.46 -12.44
C PHE A 175 10.52 -1.32 -13.71
N ILE A 176 10.32 -0.10 -14.20
CA ILE A 176 9.58 0.16 -15.46
C ILE A 176 10.21 -0.58 -16.64
N ILE A 177 11.54 -0.55 -16.74
CA ILE A 177 12.28 -1.22 -17.82
C ILE A 177 12.17 -2.75 -17.70
N LYS A 178 12.30 -3.30 -16.49
CA LYS A 178 12.27 -4.75 -16.25
C LYS A 178 10.86 -5.34 -16.38
N GLU A 179 9.85 -4.64 -15.90
CA GLU A 179 8.49 -5.15 -15.69
C GLU A 179 7.45 -4.49 -16.62
N THR A 180 7.88 -4.05 -17.81
CA THR A 180 7.03 -3.33 -18.77
C THR A 180 5.72 -4.08 -19.09
N GLU A 181 5.77 -5.40 -19.31
CA GLU A 181 4.57 -6.19 -19.60
C GLU A 181 3.57 -6.21 -18.44
N LYS A 182 4.07 -6.35 -17.21
CA LYS A 182 3.27 -6.35 -15.99
C LYS A 182 2.57 -5.00 -15.79
N ILE A 183 3.32 -3.91 -15.99
CA ILE A 183 2.82 -2.54 -15.90
C ILE A 183 1.73 -2.28 -16.94
N ASN A 184 1.96 -2.68 -18.20
CA ASN A 184 0.99 -2.47 -19.27
C ASN A 184 -0.30 -3.26 -19.03
N LYS A 185 -0.23 -4.49 -18.53
CA LYS A 185 -1.43 -5.26 -18.14
C LYS A 185 -2.22 -4.56 -17.05
N PHE A 186 -1.54 -4.02 -16.03
CA PHE A 186 -2.24 -3.30 -14.97
C PHE A 186 -2.91 -2.02 -15.50
N LYS A 187 -2.19 -1.25 -16.32
CA LYS A 187 -2.70 -0.08 -17.04
C LYS A 187 -3.96 -0.37 -17.86
N GLU A 188 -3.97 -1.49 -18.61
CA GLU A 188 -5.15 -1.93 -19.36
C GLU A 188 -6.35 -2.20 -18.45
N LEU A 189 -6.13 -2.84 -17.29
CA LEU A 189 -7.20 -3.14 -16.32
C LEU A 189 -7.82 -1.87 -15.73
N ILE A 190 -7.01 -0.82 -15.52
CA ILE A 190 -7.46 0.46 -14.97
C ILE A 190 -7.81 1.49 -16.06
N SER A 191 -7.84 1.10 -17.33
CA SER A 191 -8.13 1.99 -18.47
C SER A 191 -7.22 3.22 -18.55
N LEU A 192 -5.93 3.05 -18.24
CA LEU A 192 -4.92 4.11 -18.29
C LEU A 192 -3.94 3.86 -19.46
N ASP A 193 -3.99 4.71 -20.48
CA ASP A 193 -3.03 4.67 -21.61
C ASP A 193 -1.65 5.28 -21.23
#